data_AF-A0A851GPQ4-F1
#
_entry.id   AF-A0A851GPQ4-F1
#
_cell.length_a   1.000
_cell.length_b   1.000
_cell.length_c   1.000
_cell.angle_alpha   90.00
_cell.angle_beta   90.00
_cell.angle_gamma   90.00
#
_symmetry.space_group_name_H-M   'P 1'
#
loop_
_entity.id
_entity.type
_entity.pdbx_description
1 polymer ?
#
loop_
_entity_poly.entity_id
_entity_poly.type
_entity_poly.pdbx_seq_one_letter_code
_entity_poly.pdbx_strand_id
1 'polypeptide(L)'
;MIYLKIENGKGYFFKEPDQWIEIDQIGKEDLLTLLDKAIADDFEMNDYDAGLLQNTAHQIIYKHLFQKFNELVENKSRFKDESEQLYKSAIEKYTEAIQASGDV
;
A
#
# COMPACT_ATOMS: atom_id res chain seq x y z
N MET A 1 5.31 4.79 -3.24
CA MET A 1 5.35 4.44 -4.68
C MET A 1 3.93 4.23 -5.16
N ILE A 2 3.58 4.78 -6.33
CA ILE A 2 2.23 4.66 -6.87
C ILE A 2 2.04 3.27 -7.50
N TYR A 3 0.99 2.57 -7.10
CA TYR A 3 0.64 1.23 -7.57
C TYR A 3 -0.64 1.16 -8.36
N LEU A 4 -1.59 2.07 -8.12
CA LEU A 4 -2.77 2.29 -8.97
C LEU A 4 -2.78 3.73 -9.47
N LYS A 5 -2.96 3.92 -10.77
CA LYS A 5 -3.02 5.25 -11.38
C LYS A 5 -4.18 5.38 -12.36
N ILE A 6 -4.61 6.62 -12.58
CA ILE A 6 -5.59 6.96 -13.62
C ILE A 6 -4.89 7.84 -14.66
N GLU A 7 -4.93 7.42 -15.92
CA GLU A 7 -4.27 8.11 -17.02
C GLU A 7 -5.11 7.98 -18.29
N ASN A 8 -5.29 9.07 -19.05
CA ASN A 8 -6.01 9.08 -20.33
C ASN A 8 -7.40 8.40 -20.31
N GLY A 9 -8.17 8.60 -19.23
CA GLY A 9 -9.51 8.01 -19.12
C GLY A 9 -9.55 6.56 -18.63
N LYS A 10 -8.39 5.97 -18.29
CA LYS A 10 -8.24 4.56 -17.94
C LYS A 10 -7.51 4.38 -16.61
N GLY A 11 -7.97 3.40 -15.83
CA GLY A 11 -7.24 2.93 -14.66
C GLY A 11 -6.15 1.93 -15.05
N TYR A 12 -5.02 1.98 -14.36
CA TYR A 12 -3.90 1.07 -14.52
C TYR A 12 -3.37 0.58 -13.15
N PHE A 13 -2.81 -0.61 -13.13
CA PHE A 13 -2.00 -1.11 -12.01
C PHE A 13 -0.55 -1.31 -12.42
N PHE A 14 0.35 -1.13 -11.45
CA PHE A 14 1.78 -1.37 -11.61
C PHE A 14 2.07 -2.87 -11.46
N LYS A 15 2.59 -3.49 -12.52
CA LYS A 15 3.00 -4.89 -12.49
C LYS A 15 4.49 -5.00 -12.15
N GLU A 16 5.31 -4.44 -13.03
CA GLU A 16 6.76 -4.47 -13.01
C GLU A 16 7.32 -3.10 -13.45
N PRO A 17 8.62 -2.81 -13.23
CA PRO A 17 9.24 -1.59 -13.73
C PRO A 17 8.91 -1.37 -15.22
N ASP A 18 8.48 -0.16 -15.55
CA ASP A 18 8.03 0.24 -16.88
C ASP A 18 6.81 -0.52 -17.47
N GLN A 19 6.13 -1.34 -16.65
CA GLN A 19 4.96 -2.11 -17.06
C GLN A 19 3.72 -1.73 -16.26
N TRP A 20 2.87 -0.92 -16.89
CA TRP A 20 1.52 -0.58 -16.43
C TRP A 20 0.49 -1.33 -17.26
N ILE A 21 -0.40 -2.05 -16.59
CA ILE A 21 -1.47 -2.82 -17.24
C ILE A 21 -2.81 -2.20 -16.90
N GLU A 22 -3.73 -2.19 -17.87
CA GLU A 22 -5.09 -1.71 -17.65
C GLU A 22 -5.77 -2.49 -16.52
N ILE A 23 -6.51 -1.76 -15.67
CA ILE A 23 -7.08 -2.31 -14.43
C ILE A 23 -8.07 -3.46 -14.69
N ASP A 24 -8.68 -3.51 -15.87
CA ASP A 24 -9.63 -4.55 -16.28
C ASP A 24 -8.98 -5.90 -16.61
N GLN A 25 -7.67 -5.91 -16.85
CA GLN A 25 -6.88 -7.12 -17.09
C GLN A 25 -6.27 -7.71 -15.81
N ILE A 26 -6.60 -7.14 -14.63
CA ILE A 26 -6.02 -7.57 -13.37
C ILE A 26 -6.41 -9.01 -13.03
N GLY A 27 -5.41 -9.87 -12.85
CA GLY A 27 -5.57 -11.26 -12.47
C GLY A 27 -5.38 -11.51 -10.97
N LYS A 28 -5.61 -12.76 -10.57
CA LYS A 28 -5.37 -13.22 -9.19
C LYS A 28 -3.93 -12.99 -8.74
N GLU A 29 -2.96 -13.38 -9.56
CA GLU A 29 -1.54 -13.29 -9.22
C GLU A 29 -1.07 -11.83 -9.13
N ASP A 30 -1.66 -10.95 -9.94
CA ASP A 30 -1.41 -9.50 -9.87
C ASP A 30 -1.93 -8.92 -8.55
N LEU A 31 -3.13 -9.34 -8.11
CA LEU A 31 -3.70 -8.93 -6.83
C LEU A 31 -2.85 -9.39 -5.64
N LEU A 32 -2.38 -10.63 -5.65
CA LEU A 32 -1.50 -11.15 -4.59
C LEU A 32 -0.20 -10.35 -4.53
N THR A 33 0.40 -10.07 -5.69
CA THR A 33 1.60 -9.25 -5.78
C THR A 33 1.37 -7.83 -5.25
N LEU A 34 0.24 -7.20 -5.57
CA LEU A 34 -0.11 -5.87 -5.06
C LEU A 34 -0.36 -5.88 -3.55
N LEU A 35 -0.96 -6.95 -3.01
CA LEU A 35 -1.14 -7.12 -1.57
C LEU A 35 0.21 -7.21 -0.84
N ASP A 36 1.14 -8.01 -1.36
CA ASP A 36 2.48 -8.13 -0.79
C ASP A 36 3.18 -6.76 -0.77
N LYS A 37 3.08 -6.00 -1.87
CA LYS A 37 3.63 -4.64 -1.95
C LYS A 37 2.94 -3.67 -0.99
N ALA A 38 1.62 -3.77 -0.80
CA ALA A 38 0.88 -2.93 0.15
C ALA A 38 1.34 -3.15 1.60
N ILE A 39 1.69 -4.38 1.94
CA ILE A 39 2.17 -4.76 3.27
C ILE A 39 3.65 -4.37 3.45
N ALA A 40 4.49 -4.57 2.43
CA ALA A 40 5.93 -4.34 2.51
C ALA A 40 6.33 -2.87 2.38
N ASP A 41 5.73 -2.13 1.45
CA ASP A 41 6.22 -0.83 1.00
C ASP A 41 5.27 0.33 1.32
N ASP A 42 5.70 1.56 1.04
CA ASP A 42 4.82 2.72 0.98
C ASP A 42 3.96 2.64 -0.29
N PHE A 43 2.70 2.23 -0.10
CA PHE A 43 1.76 1.90 -1.17
C PHE A 43 0.79 3.06 -1.40
N GLU A 44 0.97 3.75 -2.53
CA GLU A 44 0.19 4.92 -2.89
C GLU A 44 -0.68 4.64 -4.12
N MET A 45 -1.76 5.40 -4.27
CA MET A 45 -2.72 5.28 -5.36
C MET A 45 -3.21 6.66 -5.76
N ASN A 46 -3.60 6.86 -7.02
CA ASN A 46 -4.41 8.03 -7.37
C ASN A 46 -5.81 7.89 -6.76
N ASP A 47 -6.35 8.99 -6.26
CA ASP A 47 -7.71 9.04 -5.75
C ASP A 47 -8.71 8.58 -6.81
N TYR A 48 -9.69 7.81 -6.37
CA TYR A 48 -10.78 7.41 -7.24
C TYR A 48 -11.64 8.63 -7.64
N ASP A 49 -11.68 8.91 -8.94
CA ASP A 49 -12.62 9.86 -9.54
C ASP A 49 -13.31 9.20 -10.75
N ALA A 50 -14.63 9.06 -10.66
CA ALA A 50 -15.45 8.48 -11.72
C ALA A 50 -15.40 9.30 -13.02
N GLY A 51 -15.23 10.63 -12.92
CA GLY A 51 -15.16 11.52 -14.08
C GLY A 51 -13.86 11.38 -14.88
N LEU A 52 -12.80 10.86 -14.26
CA LEU A 52 -11.51 10.58 -14.91
C LEU A 52 -11.45 9.20 -15.57
N LEU A 53 -12.50 8.38 -15.42
CA LEU A 53 -12.58 7.03 -15.97
C LEU A 53 -13.73 6.94 -16.98
N GLN A 54 -13.41 6.75 -18.26
CA GLN A 54 -14.40 6.74 -19.34
C GLN A 54 -15.19 5.43 -19.41
N ASN A 55 -14.61 4.33 -18.93
CA ASN A 55 -15.20 3.00 -18.99
C ASN A 55 -15.74 2.57 -17.61
N THR A 56 -16.99 2.12 -17.57
CA THR A 56 -17.67 1.60 -16.38
C THR A 56 -16.94 0.43 -15.72
N ALA A 57 -16.31 -0.47 -16.50
CA ALA A 57 -15.53 -1.57 -15.95
C ALA A 57 -14.33 -1.06 -15.15
N HIS A 58 -13.61 -0.07 -15.70
CA HIS A 58 -12.48 0.54 -14.99
C HIS A 58 -12.97 1.29 -13.75
N GLN A 59 -14.10 1.99 -13.81
CA GLN A 59 -14.69 2.65 -12.64
C GLN A 59 -14.96 1.65 -11.51
N ILE A 60 -15.65 0.55 -11.82
CA ILE A 60 -16.03 -0.45 -10.82
C ILE A 60 -14.78 -1.11 -10.20
N ILE A 61 -13.86 -1.58 -11.04
CA ILE A 61 -12.68 -2.30 -10.58
C ILE A 61 -11.76 -1.36 -9.80
N TYR A 62 -11.44 -0.19 -10.35
CA TYR A 62 -10.56 0.78 -9.69
C TYR A 62 -11.14 1.23 -8.35
N LYS A 63 -12.44 1.57 -8.28
CA LYS A 63 -13.09 1.95 -7.02
C LYS A 63 -12.94 0.87 -5.96
N HIS A 64 -13.22 -0.38 -6.32
CA HIS A 64 -13.20 -1.48 -5.38
C HIS A 64 -11.77 -1.78 -4.87
N LEU A 65 -10.78 -1.73 -5.76
CA LEU A 65 -9.38 -1.89 -5.36
C LEU A 65 -8.90 -0.73 -4.49
N PHE A 66 -9.17 0.51 -4.89
CA PHE A 66 -8.82 1.70 -4.13
C PHE A 66 -9.36 1.64 -2.70
N GLN A 67 -10.64 1.28 -2.54
CA GLN A 67 -11.26 1.12 -1.21
C GLN A 67 -10.55 0.06 -0.38
N LYS A 68 -10.36 -1.14 -0.92
CA LYS A 68 -9.73 -2.26 -0.18
C LYS A 68 -8.28 -2.00 0.18
N PHE A 69 -7.50 -1.42 -0.73
CA PHE A 69 -6.11 -1.09 -0.45
C PHE A 69 -5.98 0.06 0.54
N ASN A 70 -6.85 1.07 0.49
CA ASN A 70 -6.86 2.12 1.53
C ASN A 70 -7.17 1.55 2.90
N GLU A 71 -8.19 0.69 3.02
CA GLU A 71 -8.49 -0.01 4.28
C GLU A 71 -7.28 -0.81 4.77
N LEU A 72 -6.59 -1.52 3.89
CA LEU A 72 -5.39 -2.28 4.24
C LEU A 72 -4.24 -1.38 4.72
N VAL A 73 -3.94 -0.30 3.99
CA VAL A 73 -2.85 0.64 4.31
C VAL A 73 -3.14 1.37 5.62
N GLU A 74 -4.38 1.79 5.85
CA GLU A 74 -4.80 2.41 7.11
C GLU A 74 -4.63 1.44 8.29
N ASN A 75 -5.09 0.20 8.14
CA ASN A 75 -4.93 -0.84 9.15
C ASN A 75 -3.45 -1.15 9.43
N LYS A 76 -2.60 -1.19 8.39
CA LYS A 76 -1.14 -1.35 8.52
C LYS A 76 -0.53 -0.20 9.33
N SER A 77 -0.88 1.04 9.00
CA SER A 77 -0.39 2.22 9.72
C SER A 77 -0.77 2.15 11.20
N ARG A 78 -2.05 1.89 11.48
CA ARG A 78 -2.53 1.77 12.86
C ARG A 78 -1.82 0.64 13.62
N PHE A 79 -1.64 -0.52 13.01
CA PHE A 79 -0.90 -1.63 13.63
C PHE A 79 0.55 -1.28 13.96
N LYS A 80 1.23 -0.55 13.06
CA LYS A 80 2.61 -0.09 13.28
C LYS A 80 2.67 0.88 14.47
N ASP A 81 1.79 1.87 14.50
CA ASP A 81 1.72 2.86 15.58
C ASP A 81 1.45 2.19 16.94
N GLU A 82 0.48 1.27 16.98
CA GLU A 82 0.15 0.49 18.18
C GLU A 82 1.33 -0.37 18.65
N SER A 83 2.05 -1.01 17.72
CA SER A 83 3.21 -1.85 18.02
C SER A 83 4.38 -1.01 18.56
N GLU A 84 4.69 0.11 17.92
CA GLU A 84 5.73 1.04 18.37
C GLU A 84 5.43 1.55 19.78
N GLN A 85 4.19 1.96 20.04
CA GLN A 85 3.76 2.40 21.37
C GLN A 85 3.88 1.28 22.41
N LEU A 86 3.46 0.06 22.07
CA LEU A 86 3.52 -1.10 22.98
C LEU A 86 4.96 -1.42 23.39
N TYR A 87 5.89 -1.41 22.44
CA TYR A 87 7.27 -1.82 22.68
C TYR A 87 8.23 -0.69 23.07
N LYS A 88 7.81 0.58 22.94
CA LYS A 88 8.63 1.77 23.26
C LYS A 88 9.41 1.65 24.57
N SER A 89 8.69 1.37 25.67
CA SER A 89 9.31 1.30 27.01
C SER A 89 10.31 0.15 27.17
N ALA A 90 10.10 -0.97 26.46
CA ALA A 90 11.02 -2.09 26.47
C ALA A 90 12.28 -1.74 25.67
N ILE A 91 12.10 -1.18 24.48
CA ILE A 91 13.20 -0.74 23.60
C ILE A 91 14.08 0.29 24.31
N GLU A 92 13.48 1.30 24.96
CA GLU A 92 14.20 2.32 25.74
C GLU A 92 15.06 1.68 26.84
N LYS A 93 14.48 0.78 27.65
CA LYS A 93 15.20 0.07 28.71
C LYS A 93 16.38 -0.76 28.19
N TYR A 94 16.18 -1.51 27.11
CA TYR A 94 17.26 -2.32 26.53
C TYR A 94 18.35 -1.44 25.91
N THR A 95 17.97 -0.33 25.28
CA THR A 95 18.92 0.62 24.70
C THR A 95 19.81 1.25 25.78
N GLU A 96 19.21 1.69 26.89
CA GLU A 96 19.94 2.22 28.05
C GLU A 96 20.88 1.16 28.65
N ALA A 97 20.41 -0.09 28.79
CA ALA A 97 21.20 -1.18 29.34
C ALA A 97 22.44 -1.51 28.47
N ILE A 98 22.30 -1.52 27.14
CA ILE A 98 23.41 -1.75 26.19
C ILE A 98 24.42 -0.60 26.26
N GLN A 99 23.95 0.65 26.37
CA GLN A 99 24.83 1.82 26.50
C GLN A 99 25.60 1.80 27.83
N ALA A 100 24.98 1.33 28.91
CA ALA A 100 25.60 1.21 30.22
C ALA A 100 26.64 0.07 30.30
N SER A 101 26.55 -0.97 29.45
CA SER A 101 27.49 -2.10 29.47
C SER A 101 28.79 -1.84 28.69
N GLY A 102 28.89 -0.76 27.92
CA GLY A 102 30.12 -0.37 27.22
C GLY A 102 30.45 -1.19 25.95
N ASP A 103 29.52 -2.01 25.46
CA ASP A 103 29.67 -2.83 24.25
C ASP A 103 29.27 -2.05 22.97
N VAL A 104 29.91 -0.90 22.72
CA VAL A 104 29.85 -0.18 21.43
C VAL A 104 31.26 0.00 20.87
#